data_AF-A0A4S8PP73-F1
#
_entry.id   AF-A0A4S8PP73-F1
#
_cell.length_a   1.000
_cell.length_b   1.000
_cell.length_c   1.000
_cell.angle_alpha   90.00
_cell.angle_beta   90.00
_cell.angle_gamma   90.00
#
_symmetry.space_group_name_H-M   'P 1'
#
loop_
_entity.id
_entity.type
_entity.pdbx_description
1 polymer ?
#
loop_
_entity_poly.entity_id
_entity_poly.type
_entity_poly.pdbx_seq_one_letter_code
_entity_poly.pdbx_strand_id
1 'polypeptide(L)'
;MSISALDDPHCKSVPEPVRDRGRLVRVVVPMAVMYNGVLAIVNAHVMPLGFSHVALVEITLLFITLLYLLYRGLSQEALPIATLVGFFALVMLYTSAANGMLFVDFFRNVLIIAVFCQLGMMTDGRSLAFVFRICCGFILSVLLVEIFFTRIYEDLFYPALYFTNTRGLEQVAFGGAKIFQNAINIPGRFSFGLSDHRTSSLFLEQVSLANFSGVLCIYLVSRFNQIPRFDRVLILATVVFILLTNDSRSMLAFSFICLFGYFLFPKISNGVRPLIMPAIIIAGALVYLMRPDASGDTFDGRIVLTMKGFFSLDFVELLALDVRNIASFADSGYIYVINASTVFGLLAFWLFVSFYPAGQGAAQKRCAFALAIFIFLNMMIGGTAIFSIKVAALLWLLVGRMRAADAEPH
;
A
#
# COMPACT_ATOMS: atom_id res chain seq x y z
N MET A 1 54.23 -35.54 7.81
CA MET A 1 54.45 -34.42 8.74
C MET A 1 54.12 -33.15 7.97
N SER A 2 52.87 -32.71 7.92
CA SER A 2 52.13 -31.93 8.94
C SER A 2 52.74 -30.54 9.17
N ILE A 3 52.09 -29.52 8.60
CA ILE A 3 51.83 -28.25 9.29
C ILE A 3 50.38 -27.89 9.01
N SER A 4 49.49 -28.63 9.68
CA SER A 4 48.18 -28.17 10.11
C SER A 4 48.42 -27.36 11.38
N ALA A 5 48.10 -26.07 11.38
CA ALA A 5 47.76 -25.26 12.56
C ALA A 5 47.93 -23.78 12.21
N LEU A 6 46.82 -23.14 11.84
CA LEU A 6 46.46 -21.77 12.21
C LEU A 6 44.96 -21.63 11.91
N ASP A 7 44.19 -22.56 12.50
CA ASP A 7 42.78 -22.34 12.78
C ASP A 7 42.73 -21.35 13.95
N ASP A 8 42.29 -20.13 13.64
CA ASP A 8 41.97 -19.11 14.63
C ASP A 8 40.54 -19.41 15.17
N PRO A 9 40.36 -19.86 16.42
CA PRO A 9 39.09 -20.43 16.87
C PRO A 9 38.09 -19.37 17.39
N HIS A 10 38.29 -18.08 17.10
CA HIS A 10 37.49 -17.00 17.70
C HIS A 10 36.45 -16.33 16.81
N CYS A 11 36.27 -16.73 15.55
CA CYS A 11 35.13 -16.27 14.76
C CYS A 11 33.93 -17.22 14.89
N LYS A 12 33.49 -17.48 16.13
CA LYS A 12 32.14 -17.98 16.36
C LYS A 12 31.18 -16.83 16.08
N SER A 13 30.78 -16.68 14.82
CA SER A 13 29.51 -16.06 14.50
C SER A 13 28.46 -16.81 15.32
N VAL A 14 27.94 -16.15 16.35
CA VAL A 14 26.83 -16.70 17.14
C VAL A 14 25.73 -17.02 16.13
N PRO A 15 25.37 -18.29 15.90
CA PRO A 15 24.21 -18.59 15.11
C PRO A 15 23.04 -18.23 16.01
N GLU A 16 22.56 -17.00 15.92
CA GLU A 16 21.27 -16.65 16.51
C GLU A 16 20.27 -17.69 16.00
N PRO A 17 19.48 -18.31 16.90
CA PRO A 17 18.56 -19.35 16.48
C PRO A 17 17.60 -18.77 15.45
N VAL A 18 17.45 -19.47 14.33
CA VAL A 18 16.52 -19.22 13.21
C VAL A 18 15.10 -18.82 13.67
N ARG A 19 14.75 -19.12 14.93
CA ARG A 19 13.49 -18.85 15.61
C ARG A 19 13.21 -17.36 15.91
N ASP A 20 14.21 -16.48 16.00
CA ASP A 20 14.00 -15.04 16.23
C ASP A 20 13.79 -14.21 14.95
N ARG A 21 14.13 -14.77 13.78
CA ARG A 21 14.06 -14.07 12.48
C ARG A 21 12.67 -13.53 12.12
N GLY A 22 11.61 -14.13 12.68
CA GLY A 22 10.23 -13.78 12.37
C GLY A 22 9.47 -13.00 13.44
N ARG A 23 9.99 -12.84 14.68
CA ARG A 23 9.18 -12.31 15.79
C ARG A 23 8.83 -10.84 15.63
N LEU A 24 9.81 -10.01 15.26
CA LEU A 24 9.59 -8.58 15.05
C LEU A 24 8.60 -8.33 13.91
N VAL A 25 8.73 -9.04 12.80
CA VAL A 25 7.83 -8.94 11.64
C VAL A 25 6.39 -9.29 12.02
N ARG A 26 6.19 -10.31 12.85
CA ARG A 26 4.86 -10.73 13.34
C ARG A 26 4.17 -9.71 14.24
N VAL A 27 4.90 -8.74 14.78
CA VAL A 27 4.36 -7.69 15.66
C VAL A 27 4.25 -6.37 14.92
N VAL A 28 5.35 -5.92 14.30
CA VAL A 28 5.46 -4.61 13.66
C VAL A 28 4.52 -4.49 12.46
N VAL A 29 4.43 -5.52 11.60
CA VAL A 29 3.61 -5.43 10.39
C VAL A 29 2.11 -5.38 10.73
N PRO A 30 1.55 -6.25 11.60
CA PRO A 30 0.17 -6.08 12.02
C PRO A 30 -0.10 -4.74 12.70
N MET A 31 0.81 -4.25 13.55
CA MET A 31 0.67 -2.90 14.14
C MET A 31 0.64 -1.80 13.07
N ALA A 32 1.53 -1.86 12.08
CA ALA A 32 1.57 -0.90 10.97
C ALA A 32 0.28 -0.90 10.12
N VAL A 33 -0.43 -2.02 10.05
CA VAL A 33 -1.73 -2.12 9.35
C VAL A 33 -2.87 -1.63 10.22
N MET A 34 -2.83 -1.93 11.52
CA MET A 34 -3.95 -1.78 12.47
C MET A 34 -3.91 -0.48 13.30
N TYR A 35 -2.78 0.25 13.33
CA TYR A 35 -2.59 1.37 14.25
C TYR A 35 -3.70 2.43 14.16
N ASN A 36 -4.20 2.74 12.97
CA ASN A 36 -5.25 3.74 12.81
C ASN A 36 -6.54 3.36 13.53
N GLY A 37 -6.97 2.09 13.46
CA GLY A 37 -8.14 1.64 14.18
C GLY A 37 -7.95 1.73 15.70
N VAL A 38 -6.76 1.39 16.18
CA VAL A 38 -6.41 1.52 17.61
C VAL A 38 -6.42 2.99 18.04
N LEU A 39 -5.81 3.88 17.26
CA LEU A 39 -5.78 5.31 17.54
C LEU A 39 -7.17 5.94 17.49
N ALA A 40 -8.08 5.46 16.64
CA ALA A 40 -9.46 5.93 16.65
C ALA A 40 -10.22 5.56 17.93
N ILE A 41 -10.02 4.35 18.46
CA ILE A 41 -10.59 3.96 19.76
C ILE A 41 -10.07 4.87 20.87
N VAL A 42 -8.75 5.14 20.88
CA VAL A 42 -8.12 6.07 21.84
C VAL A 42 -8.68 7.48 21.69
N ASN A 43 -8.84 7.97 20.45
CA ASN A 43 -9.41 9.28 20.17
C ASN A 43 -10.86 9.41 20.65
N ALA A 44 -11.66 8.35 20.52
CA ALA A 44 -13.06 8.36 20.89
C ALA A 44 -13.29 8.24 22.42
N HIS A 45 -12.44 7.49 23.13
CA HIS A 45 -12.72 7.10 24.52
C HIS A 45 -11.72 7.62 25.56
N VAL A 46 -10.51 8.01 25.15
CA VAL A 46 -9.42 8.31 26.09
C VAL A 46 -9.00 9.77 26.00
N MET A 47 -8.56 10.23 24.83
CA MET A 47 -8.09 11.61 24.64
C MET A 47 -8.16 12.05 23.18
N PRO A 48 -8.44 13.33 22.89
CA PRO A 48 -8.44 13.82 21.51
C PRO A 48 -7.03 13.76 20.92
N LEU A 49 -6.91 13.08 19.77
CA LEU A 49 -5.65 12.93 19.05
C LEU A 49 -5.59 13.92 17.88
N GLY A 50 -4.58 14.79 17.89
CA GLY A 50 -4.21 15.61 16.73
C GLY A 50 -3.30 14.89 15.73
N PHE A 51 -3.06 15.53 14.58
CA PHE A 51 -2.16 15.06 13.50
C PHE A 51 -0.80 14.58 14.01
N SER A 52 -0.18 15.33 14.92
CA SER A 52 1.15 15.03 15.47
C SER A 52 1.25 13.67 16.15
N HIS A 53 0.17 13.21 16.80
CA HIS A 53 0.16 11.90 17.47
C HIS A 53 0.18 10.76 16.46
N VAL A 54 -0.61 10.89 15.38
CA VAL A 54 -0.65 9.89 14.30
C VAL A 54 0.71 9.82 13.59
N ALA A 55 1.28 10.99 13.27
CA ALA A 55 2.59 11.09 12.65
C ALA A 55 3.69 10.49 13.56
N LEU A 56 3.64 10.74 14.87
CA LEU A 56 4.61 10.21 15.84
C LEU A 56 4.59 8.67 15.87
N VAL A 57 3.41 8.05 15.89
CA VAL A 57 3.29 6.58 15.89
C VAL A 57 3.85 5.99 14.60
N GLU A 58 3.53 6.59 13.46
CA GLU A 58 4.02 6.14 12.15
C GLU A 58 5.54 6.27 12.05
N ILE A 59 6.11 7.41 12.45
CA ILE A 59 7.56 7.64 12.48
C ILE A 59 8.24 6.67 13.45
N THR A 60 7.65 6.41 14.61
CA THR A 60 8.21 5.47 15.60
C THR A 60 8.26 4.04 15.04
N LEU A 61 7.19 3.58 14.39
CA LEU A 61 7.16 2.27 13.73
C LEU A 61 8.22 2.16 12.64
N LEU A 62 8.35 3.20 11.80
CA LEU A 62 9.38 3.28 10.76
C LEU A 62 10.78 3.27 11.37
N PHE A 63 11.01 4.05 12.42
CA PHE A 63 12.30 4.17 13.09
C PHE A 63 12.74 2.85 13.73
N ILE A 64 11.85 2.17 14.47
CA ILE A 64 12.12 0.85 15.07
C ILE A 64 12.49 -0.16 13.97
N THR A 65 11.75 -0.16 12.87
CA THR A 65 12.00 -1.10 11.77
C THR A 65 13.32 -0.79 11.06
N LEU A 66 13.62 0.49 10.84
CA LEU A 66 14.88 0.92 10.23
C LEU A 66 16.08 0.58 11.11
N LEU A 67 16.00 0.83 12.42
CA LEU A 67 17.05 0.51 13.38
C LEU A 67 17.31 -1.00 13.43
N TYR A 68 16.26 -1.81 13.36
CA TYR A 68 16.39 -3.26 13.24
C TYR A 68 17.10 -3.68 11.94
N LEU A 69 16.77 -3.06 10.81
CA LEU A 69 17.45 -3.33 9.52
C LEU A 69 18.92 -2.93 9.55
N LEU A 70 19.25 -1.77 10.15
CA LEU A 70 20.63 -1.31 10.30
C LEU A 70 21.44 -2.23 11.21
N TYR A 71 20.85 -2.67 12.33
CA TYR A 71 21.49 -3.61 13.25
C TYR A 71 21.82 -4.96 12.60
N ARG A 72 20.94 -5.47 11.73
CA ARG A 72 21.14 -6.73 11.00
C ARG A 72 22.12 -6.62 9.82
N GLY A 73 22.39 -5.41 9.35
CA GLY A 73 23.20 -5.15 8.17
C GLY A 73 22.41 -5.23 6.86
N LEU A 74 22.87 -4.48 5.86
CA LEU A 74 22.30 -4.45 4.51
C LEU A 74 22.98 -5.53 3.64
N SER A 75 22.18 -6.40 3.03
CA SER A 75 22.68 -7.38 2.04
C SER A 75 22.98 -6.70 0.70
N GLN A 76 23.81 -7.32 -0.15
CA GLN A 76 24.06 -6.81 -1.52
C GLN A 76 22.78 -6.73 -2.36
N GLU A 77 21.82 -7.61 -2.09
CA GLU A 77 20.50 -7.59 -2.73
C GLU A 77 19.64 -6.37 -2.35
N ALA A 78 20.02 -5.64 -1.27
CA ALA A 78 19.41 -4.39 -0.86
C ALA A 78 19.85 -3.20 -1.72
N LEU A 79 20.87 -3.35 -2.58
CA LEU A 79 21.43 -2.25 -3.37
C LEU A 79 20.36 -1.48 -4.18
N PRO A 80 19.42 -2.11 -4.90
CA PRO A 80 18.38 -1.39 -5.64
C PRO A 80 17.41 -0.63 -4.73
N ILE A 81 17.24 -1.08 -3.48
CA ILE A 81 16.42 -0.37 -2.49
C ILE A 81 17.19 0.82 -1.95
N ALA A 82 18.47 0.64 -1.62
CA ALA A 82 19.34 1.71 -1.13
C ALA A 82 19.53 2.81 -2.18
N THR A 83 19.67 2.45 -3.46
CA THR A 83 19.74 3.43 -4.56
C THR A 83 18.43 4.18 -4.73
N LEU A 84 17.28 3.52 -4.61
CA LEU A 84 15.97 4.17 -4.64
C LEU A 84 15.85 5.19 -3.49
N VAL A 85 16.16 4.78 -2.26
CA VAL A 85 16.12 5.66 -1.08
C VAL A 85 17.09 6.82 -1.23
N GLY A 86 18.32 6.57 -1.69
CA GLY A 86 19.32 7.62 -1.93
C GLY A 86 18.87 8.62 -2.99
N PHE A 87 18.31 8.15 -4.10
CA PHE A 87 17.74 9.01 -5.13
C PHE A 87 16.60 9.87 -4.58
N PHE A 88 15.65 9.30 -3.85
CA PHE A 88 14.55 10.07 -3.27
C PHE A 88 14.98 10.98 -2.11
N ALA A 89 16.07 10.67 -1.41
CA ALA A 89 16.68 11.59 -0.45
C ALA A 89 17.25 12.83 -1.16
N LEU A 90 17.90 12.66 -2.32
CA LEU A 90 18.35 13.79 -3.13
C LEU A 90 17.18 14.62 -3.67
N VAL A 91 16.11 13.97 -4.13
CA VAL A 91 14.89 14.66 -4.58
C VAL A 91 14.22 15.41 -3.43
N MET A 92 14.19 14.84 -2.22
CA MET A 92 13.69 15.52 -1.02
C MET A 92 14.51 16.79 -0.71
N LEU A 93 15.84 16.70 -0.77
CA LEU A 93 16.72 17.87 -0.55
C LEU A 93 16.51 18.93 -1.63
N TYR A 94 16.39 18.52 -2.90
CA TYR A 94 16.11 19.41 -4.01
C TYR A 94 14.77 20.14 -3.86
N THR A 95 13.67 19.38 -3.67
CA THR A 95 12.32 19.94 -3.50
C THR A 95 12.24 20.84 -2.28
N SER A 96 12.89 20.45 -1.17
CA SER A 96 12.91 21.26 0.06
C SER A 96 13.67 22.57 -0.13
N ALA A 97 14.83 22.53 -0.81
CA ALA A 97 15.61 23.72 -1.12
C ALA A 97 14.89 24.66 -2.11
N ALA A 98 14.25 24.09 -3.13
CA ALA A 98 13.56 24.85 -4.17
C ALA A 98 12.31 25.57 -3.63
N ASN A 99 11.59 24.96 -2.68
CA ASN A 99 10.38 25.53 -2.11
C ASN A 99 10.63 26.33 -0.81
N GLY A 100 11.86 26.33 -0.29
CA GLY A 100 12.22 27.00 0.97
C GLY A 100 11.53 26.41 2.21
N MET A 101 11.02 25.18 2.12
CA MET A 101 10.32 24.48 3.19
C MET A 101 10.73 23.01 3.21
N LEU A 102 10.89 22.43 4.40
CA LEU A 102 11.23 21.02 4.50
C LEU A 102 10.02 20.16 4.10
N PHE A 103 10.12 19.45 2.98
CA PHE A 103 9.07 18.57 2.48
C PHE A 103 9.51 17.11 2.54
N VAL A 104 8.96 16.35 3.48
CA VAL A 104 9.39 14.97 3.78
C VAL A 104 8.35 13.92 3.39
N ASP A 105 7.12 14.33 3.06
CA ASP A 105 5.98 13.42 2.91
C ASP A 105 6.21 12.33 1.86
N PHE A 106 6.72 12.70 0.67
CA PHE A 106 6.97 11.71 -0.37
C PHE A 106 8.18 10.83 -0.06
N PHE A 107 9.22 11.40 0.53
CA PHE A 107 10.37 10.63 0.98
C PHE A 107 9.97 9.59 2.03
N ARG A 108 9.12 9.96 3.00
CA ARG A 108 8.53 9.03 3.98
C ARG A 108 7.79 7.89 3.29
N ASN A 109 6.96 8.19 2.27
CA ASN A 109 6.23 7.19 1.52
C ASN A 109 7.17 6.18 0.84
N VAL A 110 8.26 6.65 0.21
CA VAL A 110 9.27 5.77 -0.39
C VAL A 110 10.05 4.99 0.67
N LEU A 111 10.32 5.59 1.82
CA LEU A 111 11.00 4.92 2.94
C LEU A 111 10.18 3.76 3.48
N ILE A 112 8.85 3.90 3.59
CA ILE A 112 7.94 2.79 3.92
C ILE A 112 8.13 1.64 2.93
N ILE A 113 8.08 1.92 1.63
CA ILE A 113 8.27 0.92 0.58
C ILE A 113 9.59 0.18 0.77
N ALA A 114 10.69 0.94 0.92
CA ALA A 114 12.03 0.40 1.07
C ALA A 114 12.18 -0.49 2.30
N VAL A 115 11.73 0.00 3.46
CA VAL A 115 11.85 -0.68 4.75
C VAL A 115 11.08 -2.00 4.75
N PHE A 116 9.82 -2.01 4.33
CA PHE A 116 9.03 -3.24 4.32
C PHE A 116 9.48 -4.22 3.23
N CYS A 117 10.01 -3.72 2.12
CA CYS A 117 10.59 -4.57 1.10
C CYS A 117 11.85 -5.30 1.60
N GLN A 118 12.77 -4.57 2.24
CA GLN A 118 13.95 -5.17 2.87
C GLN A 118 13.56 -6.14 4.00
N LEU A 119 12.58 -5.76 4.83
CA LEU A 119 12.06 -6.63 5.88
C LEU A 119 11.48 -7.93 5.29
N GLY A 120 10.79 -7.84 4.15
CA GLY A 120 10.24 -8.97 3.42
C GLY A 120 11.29 -9.96 2.94
N MET A 121 12.45 -9.46 2.49
CA MET A 121 13.58 -10.29 2.06
C MET A 121 14.15 -11.13 3.21
N MET A 122 14.05 -10.62 4.44
CA MET A 122 14.55 -11.29 5.65
C MET A 122 13.51 -12.17 6.35
N THR A 123 12.28 -12.24 5.82
CA THR A 123 11.14 -12.87 6.49
C THR A 123 10.92 -14.33 6.06
N ASP A 124 10.61 -15.21 7.01
CA ASP A 124 10.21 -16.59 6.68
C ASP A 124 8.79 -16.68 6.12
N GLY A 125 8.54 -17.65 5.23
CA GLY A 125 7.20 -17.87 4.66
C GLY A 125 6.12 -18.16 5.71
N ARG A 126 6.48 -18.76 6.85
CA ARG A 126 5.55 -18.98 7.99
C ARG A 126 5.15 -17.68 8.67
N SER A 127 6.10 -16.77 8.86
CA SER A 127 5.85 -15.45 9.47
C SER A 127 5.01 -14.57 8.53
N LEU A 128 5.28 -14.64 7.23
CA LEU A 128 4.44 -13.97 6.22
C LEU A 128 2.99 -14.47 6.27
N ALA A 129 2.77 -15.79 6.24
CA ALA A 129 1.44 -16.38 6.31
C ALA A 129 0.71 -16.01 7.63
N PHE A 130 1.44 -15.99 8.75
CA PHE A 130 0.89 -15.54 10.03
C PHE A 130 0.42 -14.08 9.99
N VAL A 131 1.25 -13.17 9.48
CA VAL A 131 0.91 -11.75 9.36
C VAL A 131 -0.35 -11.55 8.51
N PHE A 132 -0.41 -12.18 7.32
CA PHE A 132 -1.59 -12.11 6.46
C PHE A 132 -2.84 -12.67 7.15
N ARG A 133 -2.73 -13.81 7.85
CA ARG A 133 -3.84 -14.41 8.59
C ARG A 133 -4.36 -13.48 9.70
N ILE A 134 -3.47 -12.92 10.51
CA ILE A 134 -3.85 -12.03 11.61
C ILE A 134 -4.50 -10.76 11.07
N CYS A 135 -3.88 -10.09 10.10
CA CYS A 135 -4.46 -8.90 9.47
C CYS A 135 -5.84 -9.18 8.88
N CYS A 136 -5.95 -10.26 8.11
CA CYS A 136 -7.21 -10.67 7.50
C CYS A 136 -8.29 -11.00 8.54
N GLY A 137 -7.94 -11.74 9.60
CA GLY A 137 -8.86 -12.11 10.66
C GLY A 137 -9.42 -10.91 11.42
N PHE A 138 -8.56 -9.97 11.82
CA PHE A 138 -9.00 -8.75 12.52
C PHE A 138 -9.82 -7.84 11.63
N ILE A 139 -9.37 -7.58 10.39
CA ILE A 139 -10.09 -6.71 9.45
C ILE A 139 -11.45 -7.30 9.09
N LEU A 140 -11.54 -8.61 8.85
CA LEU A 140 -12.81 -9.28 8.62
C LEU A 140 -13.72 -9.21 9.85
N SER A 141 -13.17 -9.43 11.05
CA SER A 141 -13.97 -9.38 12.28
C SER A 141 -14.59 -8.00 12.50
N VAL A 142 -13.80 -6.93 12.36
CA VAL A 142 -14.30 -5.55 12.47
C VAL A 142 -15.26 -5.21 11.34
N LEU A 143 -15.01 -5.70 10.12
CA LEU A 143 -15.92 -5.53 8.99
C LEU A 143 -17.28 -6.19 9.24
N LEU A 144 -17.31 -7.40 9.82
CA LEU A 144 -18.57 -8.06 10.18
C LEU A 144 -19.32 -7.29 11.27
N VAL A 145 -18.61 -6.71 12.25
CA VAL A 145 -19.23 -5.83 13.25
C VAL A 145 -19.79 -4.56 12.59
N GLU A 146 -19.08 -3.94 11.65
CA GLU A 146 -19.56 -2.77 10.90
C GLU A 146 -20.83 -3.10 10.08
N ILE A 147 -20.88 -4.28 9.45
CA ILE A 147 -22.01 -4.73 8.62
C ILE A 147 -23.24 -5.07 9.46
N PHE A 148 -23.08 -5.89 10.51
CA PHE A 148 -24.21 -6.41 11.28
C PHE A 148 -24.59 -5.54 12.47
N PHE A 149 -23.65 -4.76 13.01
CA PHE A 149 -23.80 -3.97 14.24
C PHE A 149 -23.26 -2.54 14.07
N THR A 150 -23.75 -1.83 13.04
CA THR A 150 -23.32 -0.47 12.69
C THR A 150 -23.24 0.49 13.89
N ARG A 151 -24.22 0.47 14.79
CA ARG A 151 -24.24 1.34 15.98
C ARG A 151 -23.06 1.09 16.92
N ILE A 152 -22.72 -0.19 17.13
CA ILE A 152 -21.58 -0.57 17.99
C ILE A 152 -20.27 -0.09 17.33
N TYR A 153 -20.15 -0.25 16.02
CA TYR A 153 -18.99 0.24 15.27
C TYR A 153 -18.85 1.77 15.34
N GLU A 154 -19.94 2.50 15.13
CA GLU A 154 -19.99 3.95 15.22
C GLU A 154 -19.58 4.47 16.60
N ASP A 155 -20.08 3.85 17.67
CA ASP A 155 -19.74 4.24 19.04
C ASP A 155 -18.30 3.86 19.41
N LEU A 156 -17.81 2.71 18.93
CA LEU A 156 -16.47 2.22 19.27
C LEU A 156 -15.34 2.99 18.56
N PHE A 157 -15.51 3.31 17.27
CA PHE A 157 -14.43 3.92 16.47
C PHE A 157 -14.63 5.42 16.21
N TYR A 158 -15.87 5.91 16.21
CA TYR A 158 -16.24 7.28 15.82
C TYR A 158 -15.36 7.88 14.70
N PRO A 159 -15.37 7.29 13.48
CA PRO A 159 -14.43 7.66 12.42
C PRO A 159 -14.46 9.15 12.03
N ALA A 160 -15.63 9.78 12.04
CA ALA A 160 -15.77 11.20 11.71
C ALA A 160 -14.96 12.10 12.66
N LEU A 161 -15.07 11.86 13.98
CA LEU A 161 -14.33 12.62 15.00
C LEU A 161 -12.82 12.43 14.85
N TYR A 162 -12.37 11.20 14.56
CA TYR A 162 -10.97 10.91 14.33
C TYR A 162 -10.40 11.71 13.15
N PHE A 163 -11.09 11.74 12.01
CA PHE A 163 -10.61 12.49 10.85
C PHE A 163 -10.70 14.01 11.00
N THR A 164 -11.73 14.52 11.66
CA THR A 164 -11.80 15.95 11.97
C THR A 164 -10.63 16.38 12.85
N ASN A 165 -10.32 15.63 13.91
CA ASN A 165 -9.23 15.96 14.82
C ASN A 165 -7.84 15.79 14.19
N THR A 166 -7.65 14.77 13.35
CA THR A 166 -6.33 14.42 12.81
C THR A 166 -6.02 15.03 11.45
N ARG A 167 -7.04 15.32 10.62
CA ARG A 167 -6.87 15.86 9.26
C ARG A 167 -7.48 17.24 9.07
N GLY A 168 -8.14 17.81 10.08
CA GLY A 168 -8.76 19.14 9.98
C GLY A 168 -9.90 19.22 8.97
N LEU A 169 -10.42 18.07 8.54
CA LEU A 169 -11.58 18.01 7.64
C LEU A 169 -12.82 18.25 8.51
N GLU A 170 -13.36 19.47 8.50
CA GLU A 170 -14.68 19.76 9.06
C GLU A 170 -15.72 18.94 8.30
N GLN A 171 -16.05 17.76 8.82
CA GLN A 171 -17.12 16.94 8.28
C GLN A 171 -18.36 17.20 9.13
N VAL A 172 -19.27 17.99 8.57
CA VAL A 172 -20.63 18.12 9.10
C VAL A 172 -21.27 16.74 8.98
N ALA A 173 -21.46 16.06 10.11
CA ALA A 173 -22.21 14.82 10.20
C ALA A 173 -23.66 15.09 9.74
N PHE A 174 -23.95 14.90 8.46
CA PHE A 174 -25.30 15.05 7.94
C PHE A 174 -26.19 13.94 8.54
N GLY A 175 -27.15 14.33 9.38
CA GLY A 175 -28.17 13.43 9.92
C GLY A 175 -27.83 12.72 11.23
N GLY A 176 -26.75 13.09 11.93
CA GLY A 176 -26.40 12.54 13.25
C GLY A 176 -25.70 11.17 13.24
N ALA A 177 -25.36 10.63 12.06
CA ALA A 177 -24.54 9.44 11.93
C ALA A 177 -23.05 9.76 12.19
N LYS A 178 -22.35 8.91 12.94
CA LYS A 178 -20.93 9.10 13.31
C LYS A 178 -19.94 8.64 12.23
N ILE A 179 -20.45 8.34 11.03
CA ILE A 179 -19.69 7.76 9.91
C ILE A 179 -19.11 8.88 9.03
N PHE A 180 -17.95 8.62 8.43
CA PHE A 180 -17.25 9.52 7.50
C PHE A 180 -18.12 9.89 6.29
N GLN A 181 -18.07 11.14 5.81
CA GLN A 181 -18.97 11.65 4.77
C GLN A 181 -18.89 10.87 3.44
N ASN A 182 -17.70 10.37 3.06
CA ASN A 182 -17.56 9.51 1.87
C ASN A 182 -18.26 8.14 2.01
N ALA A 183 -18.74 7.78 3.21
CA ALA A 183 -19.46 6.54 3.50
C ALA A 183 -20.96 6.61 3.36
N ILE A 184 -21.53 7.80 3.39
CA ILE A 184 -22.96 7.97 3.22
C ILE A 184 -23.29 7.61 1.78
N ASN A 185 -24.15 6.60 1.59
CA ASN A 185 -24.57 6.17 0.26
C ASN A 185 -25.39 7.29 -0.39
N ILE A 186 -24.85 7.88 -1.45
CA ILE A 186 -25.60 8.77 -2.35
C ILE A 186 -26.47 7.87 -3.24
N PRO A 187 -27.79 8.17 -3.41
CA PRO A 187 -28.68 7.35 -4.24
C PRO A 187 -28.13 7.19 -5.67
N GLY A 188 -28.02 5.95 -6.17
CA GLY A 188 -27.48 5.63 -7.50
C GLY A 188 -26.11 4.93 -7.51
N ARG A 189 -25.53 4.63 -6.35
CA ARG A 189 -24.30 3.82 -6.21
C ARG A 189 -24.64 2.36 -5.82
N PHE A 190 -23.87 1.39 -6.32
CA PHE A 190 -24.21 -0.04 -6.32
C PHE A 190 -23.79 -0.65 -4.97
N SER A 191 -24.66 -0.61 -3.97
CA SER A 191 -24.53 -1.46 -2.77
C SER A 191 -25.40 -2.70 -2.97
N PHE A 192 -24.85 -3.91 -2.79
CA PHE A 192 -25.59 -5.18 -2.90
C PHE A 192 -26.61 -5.39 -1.77
N GLY A 193 -26.98 -4.34 -1.03
CA GLY A 193 -27.97 -4.39 0.05
C GLY A 193 -27.48 -5.02 1.35
N LEU A 194 -26.17 -5.25 1.50
CA LEU A 194 -25.56 -5.80 2.72
C LEU A 194 -25.25 -4.73 3.78
N SER A 195 -25.03 -3.48 3.38
CA SER A 195 -24.83 -2.36 4.29
C SER A 195 -25.42 -1.06 3.72
N ASP A 196 -26.02 -0.26 4.60
CA ASP A 196 -26.63 1.04 4.26
C ASP A 196 -25.60 2.13 3.95
N HIS A 197 -24.32 1.89 4.26
CA HIS A 197 -23.19 2.79 4.06
C HIS A 197 -21.96 2.02 3.52
N ARG A 198 -20.99 2.72 2.93
CA ARG A 198 -19.75 2.11 2.42
C ARG A 198 -18.81 1.79 3.58
N THR A 199 -18.51 0.50 3.75
CA THR A 199 -17.70 0.00 4.86
C THR A 199 -16.23 0.42 4.76
N SER A 200 -15.61 0.63 5.91
CA SER A 200 -14.24 1.13 6.06
C SER A 200 -13.39 0.25 6.99
N SER A 201 -14.04 -0.55 7.84
CA SER A 201 -13.44 -1.43 8.84
C SER A 201 -12.34 -0.70 9.63
N LEU A 202 -11.34 -1.43 10.10
CA LEU A 202 -10.24 -0.93 10.92
C LEU A 202 -9.41 0.19 10.24
N PHE A 203 -9.53 0.36 8.92
CA PHE A 203 -8.83 1.42 8.20
C PHE A 203 -9.49 2.78 8.32
N LEU A 204 -10.77 2.83 8.71
CA LEU A 204 -11.61 4.04 8.86
C LEU A 204 -11.82 4.82 7.55
N GLU A 205 -11.16 4.40 6.47
CA GLU A 205 -11.23 4.96 5.12
C GLU A 205 -11.57 3.86 4.12
N GLN A 206 -12.61 4.07 3.32
CA GLN A 206 -13.01 3.11 2.30
C GLN A 206 -11.92 2.82 1.28
N VAL A 207 -11.20 3.84 0.84
CA VAL A 207 -10.15 3.69 -0.18
C VAL A 207 -9.02 2.79 0.33
N SER A 208 -8.71 2.85 1.62
CA SER A 208 -7.71 1.97 2.24
C SER A 208 -8.21 0.52 2.33
N LEU A 209 -9.47 0.30 2.72
CA LEU A 209 -10.08 -1.04 2.76
C LEU A 209 -10.13 -1.69 1.36
N ALA A 210 -10.52 -0.91 0.35
CA ALA A 210 -10.51 -1.35 -1.04
C ALA A 210 -9.12 -1.82 -1.46
N ASN A 211 -8.09 -1.00 -1.22
CA ASN A 211 -6.71 -1.31 -1.57
C ASN A 211 -6.18 -2.54 -0.82
N PHE A 212 -6.57 -2.74 0.44
CA PHE A 212 -6.24 -3.94 1.19
C PHE A 212 -6.78 -5.20 0.50
N SER A 213 -8.00 -5.19 -0.06
CA SER A 213 -8.51 -6.31 -0.86
C SER A 213 -7.65 -6.60 -2.09
N GLY A 214 -7.12 -5.55 -2.75
CA GLY A 214 -6.17 -5.71 -3.85
C GLY A 214 -4.86 -6.37 -3.42
N VAL A 215 -4.31 -6.00 -2.26
CA VAL A 215 -3.13 -6.66 -1.67
C VAL A 215 -3.40 -8.14 -1.38
N LEU A 216 -4.58 -8.47 -0.87
CA LEU A 216 -5.01 -9.86 -0.66
C LEU A 216 -5.12 -10.63 -1.98
N CYS A 217 -5.64 -10.02 -3.05
CA CYS A 217 -5.68 -10.61 -4.39
C CYS A 217 -4.27 -10.92 -4.92
N ILE A 218 -3.30 -10.01 -4.75
CA ILE A 218 -1.91 -10.24 -5.14
C ILE A 218 -1.31 -11.41 -4.35
N TYR A 219 -1.57 -11.47 -3.05
CA TYR A 219 -1.14 -12.58 -2.19
C TYR A 219 -1.75 -13.92 -2.63
N LEU A 220 -3.06 -13.96 -2.89
CA LEU A 220 -3.74 -15.17 -3.37
C LEU A 220 -3.16 -15.64 -4.71
N VAL A 221 -3.03 -14.75 -5.70
CA VAL A 221 -2.59 -15.12 -7.04
C VAL A 221 -1.12 -15.56 -7.05
N SER A 222 -0.27 -14.92 -6.26
CA SER A 222 1.15 -15.29 -6.16
C SER A 222 1.35 -16.64 -5.45
N ARG A 223 0.60 -16.91 -4.37
CA ARG A 223 0.89 -18.00 -3.42
C ARG A 223 -0.20 -19.08 -3.33
N PHE A 224 -1.22 -19.08 -4.21
CA PHE A 224 -2.43 -19.90 -4.08
C PHE A 224 -2.18 -21.35 -3.60
N ASN A 225 -1.27 -22.07 -4.25
CA ASN A 225 -1.00 -23.48 -3.96
C ASN A 225 -0.30 -23.73 -2.61
N GLN A 226 0.37 -22.72 -2.05
CA GLN A 226 1.18 -22.81 -0.84
C GLN A 226 0.43 -22.34 0.42
N ILE A 227 -0.78 -21.82 0.27
CA ILE A 227 -1.63 -21.36 1.38
C ILE A 227 -2.47 -22.55 1.88
N PRO A 228 -2.65 -22.77 3.19
CA PRO A 228 -3.52 -23.83 3.69
C PRO A 228 -4.99 -23.51 3.39
N ARG A 229 -5.84 -24.55 3.30
CA ARG A 229 -7.26 -24.38 2.87
C ARG A 229 -8.03 -23.38 3.72
N PHE A 230 -7.84 -23.41 5.04
CA PHE A 230 -8.51 -22.48 5.96
C PHE A 230 -8.16 -21.02 5.66
N ASP A 231 -6.87 -20.70 5.51
CA ASP A 231 -6.42 -19.33 5.20
C ASP A 231 -6.92 -18.88 3.81
N ARG A 232 -7.01 -19.80 2.84
CA ARG A 232 -7.60 -19.47 1.52
C ARG A 232 -9.05 -19.02 1.66
N VAL A 233 -9.86 -19.78 2.42
CA VAL A 233 -11.27 -19.46 2.63
C VAL A 233 -11.40 -18.13 3.38
N LEU A 234 -10.59 -17.91 4.42
CA LEU A 234 -10.58 -16.66 5.18
C LEU A 234 -10.28 -15.45 4.27
N ILE A 235 -9.24 -15.54 3.44
CA ILE A 235 -8.82 -14.45 2.56
C ILE A 235 -9.85 -14.22 1.45
N LEU A 236 -10.35 -15.30 0.83
CA LEU A 236 -11.39 -15.19 -0.20
C LEU A 236 -12.68 -14.58 0.35
N ALA A 237 -13.14 -15.03 1.53
CA ALA A 237 -14.29 -14.45 2.20
C ALA A 237 -14.06 -12.95 2.45
N THR A 238 -12.90 -12.58 2.98
CA THR A 238 -12.56 -11.18 3.25
C THR A 238 -12.59 -10.32 1.99
N VAL A 239 -11.99 -10.79 0.89
CA VAL A 239 -12.04 -10.07 -0.40
C VAL A 239 -13.48 -9.92 -0.88
N VAL A 240 -14.28 -10.99 -0.85
CA VAL A 240 -15.68 -10.96 -1.29
C VAL A 240 -16.50 -9.99 -0.45
N PHE A 241 -16.42 -10.06 0.89
CA PHE A 241 -17.13 -9.13 1.77
C PHE A 241 -16.73 -7.67 1.48
N ILE A 242 -15.42 -7.37 1.39
CA ILE A 242 -14.96 -6.01 1.08
C ILE A 242 -15.52 -5.52 -0.27
N LEU A 243 -15.45 -6.34 -1.32
CA LEU A 243 -15.92 -5.95 -2.65
C LEU A 243 -17.44 -5.71 -2.68
N LEU A 244 -18.21 -6.47 -1.91
CA LEU A 244 -19.66 -6.33 -1.83
C LEU A 244 -20.10 -5.09 -1.04
N THR A 245 -19.32 -4.65 -0.04
CA THR A 245 -19.74 -3.59 0.89
C THR A 245 -19.05 -2.23 0.68
N ASN A 246 -17.90 -2.20 0.00
CA ASN A 246 -17.12 -0.97 -0.17
C ASN A 246 -17.46 -0.19 -1.48
N ASP A 247 -18.24 -0.78 -2.38
CA ASP A 247 -18.58 -0.26 -3.74
C ASP A 247 -17.35 0.31 -4.48
N SER A 248 -16.26 -0.48 -4.51
CA SER A 248 -15.02 -0.09 -5.19
C SER A 248 -14.91 -0.79 -6.55
N ARG A 249 -15.41 -0.11 -7.58
CA ARG A 249 -15.39 -0.58 -8.99
C ARG A 249 -13.98 -0.89 -9.50
N SER A 250 -12.98 -0.09 -9.11
CA SER A 250 -11.58 -0.29 -9.51
C SER A 250 -10.99 -1.58 -8.94
N MET A 251 -11.24 -1.87 -7.66
CA MET A 251 -10.77 -3.09 -7.01
C MET A 251 -11.52 -4.34 -7.47
N LEU A 252 -12.80 -4.21 -7.84
CA LEU A 252 -13.55 -5.27 -8.50
C LEU A 252 -12.94 -5.61 -9.86
N ALA A 253 -12.66 -4.60 -10.69
CA ALA A 253 -11.97 -4.80 -11.97
C ALA A 253 -10.58 -5.43 -11.78
N PHE A 254 -9.80 -4.93 -10.82
CA PHE A 254 -8.50 -5.50 -10.48
C PHE A 254 -8.58 -6.95 -10.01
N SER A 255 -9.59 -7.32 -9.22
CA SER A 255 -9.79 -8.68 -8.74
C SER A 255 -10.11 -9.65 -9.88
N PHE A 256 -10.91 -9.22 -10.87
CA PHE A 256 -11.11 -10.00 -12.10
C PHE A 256 -9.81 -10.12 -12.90
N ILE A 257 -9.06 -9.04 -13.07
CA ILE A 257 -7.74 -9.08 -13.74
C ILE A 257 -6.80 -10.06 -13.03
N CYS A 258 -6.81 -10.11 -11.70
CA CYS A 258 -6.03 -11.07 -10.91
C CYS A 258 -6.49 -12.51 -11.17
N LEU A 259 -7.80 -12.76 -11.25
CA LEU A 259 -8.36 -14.09 -11.50
C LEU A 259 -7.96 -14.61 -12.90
N PHE A 260 -8.10 -13.80 -13.95
CA PHE A 260 -7.63 -14.16 -15.29
C PHE A 260 -6.10 -14.21 -15.36
N GLY A 261 -5.45 -13.26 -14.69
CA GLY A 261 -4.00 -13.12 -14.59
C GLY A 261 -3.31 -14.32 -13.95
N TYR A 262 -3.98 -15.07 -13.07
CA TYR A 262 -3.45 -16.29 -12.49
C TYR A 262 -2.96 -17.29 -13.56
N PHE A 263 -3.69 -17.39 -14.67
CA PHE A 263 -3.36 -18.27 -15.80
C PHE A 263 -2.49 -17.57 -16.85
N LEU A 264 -2.68 -16.26 -17.06
CA LEU A 264 -2.03 -15.52 -18.13
C LEU A 264 -0.63 -15.02 -17.76
N PHE A 265 -0.43 -14.47 -16.55
CA PHE A 265 0.83 -13.85 -16.13
C PHE A 265 2.06 -14.75 -16.21
N PRO A 266 2.00 -16.06 -15.88
CA PRO A 266 3.16 -16.95 -16.03
C PRO A 266 3.64 -17.10 -17.49
N LYS A 267 2.73 -16.96 -18.47
CA LYS A 267 2.98 -17.16 -19.90
C LYS A 267 3.55 -15.90 -20.57
N ILE A 268 3.36 -14.73 -19.96
CA ILE A 268 3.84 -13.46 -20.51
C ILE A 268 5.36 -13.31 -20.25
N SER A 269 6.07 -12.73 -21.22
CA SER A 269 7.47 -12.36 -21.07
C SER A 269 7.66 -11.23 -20.06
N ASN A 270 8.74 -11.28 -19.27
CA ASN A 270 9.06 -10.24 -18.29
C ASN A 270 9.29 -8.86 -18.94
N GLY A 271 9.66 -8.82 -20.22
CA GLY A 271 9.85 -7.56 -20.97
C GLY A 271 8.59 -6.72 -21.16
N VAL A 272 7.40 -7.29 -20.93
CA VAL A 272 6.11 -6.57 -21.04
C VAL A 272 5.82 -5.74 -19.78
N ARG A 273 6.47 -6.02 -18.65
CA ARG A 273 6.15 -5.36 -17.37
C ARG A 273 6.31 -3.83 -17.40
N PRO A 274 7.39 -3.25 -17.96
CA PRO A 274 7.53 -1.80 -18.01
C PRO A 274 6.44 -1.14 -18.87
N LEU A 275 5.88 -1.85 -19.86
CA LEU A 275 4.83 -1.34 -20.74
C LEU A 275 3.47 -1.20 -20.04
N ILE A 276 3.29 -1.73 -18.83
CA ILE A 276 2.02 -1.68 -18.10
C ILE A 276 1.62 -0.23 -17.77
N MET A 277 2.55 0.60 -17.28
CA MET A 277 2.24 2.00 -16.96
C MET A 277 1.87 2.80 -18.23
N PRO A 278 2.67 2.81 -19.31
CA PRO A 278 2.26 3.44 -20.57
C PRO A 278 0.92 2.94 -21.10
N ALA A 279 0.66 1.63 -21.05
CA ALA A 279 -0.61 1.07 -21.51
C ALA A 279 -1.80 1.58 -20.69
N ILE A 280 -1.66 1.70 -19.36
CA ILE A 280 -2.69 2.25 -18.48
C ILE A 280 -2.91 3.74 -18.77
N ILE A 281 -1.84 4.52 -18.96
CA ILE A 281 -1.95 5.94 -19.32
C ILE A 281 -2.66 6.13 -20.68
N ILE A 282 -2.30 5.34 -21.70
CA ILE A 282 -2.95 5.37 -23.01
C ILE A 282 -4.43 4.99 -22.88
N ALA A 283 -4.76 3.95 -22.12
CA ALA A 283 -6.14 3.58 -21.86
C ALA A 283 -6.93 4.70 -21.16
N GLY A 284 -6.31 5.38 -20.19
CA GLY A 284 -6.89 6.56 -19.53
C GLY A 284 -7.12 7.71 -20.49
N ALA A 285 -6.16 8.00 -21.38
CA ALA A 285 -6.27 9.02 -22.41
C ALA A 285 -7.40 8.71 -23.41
N LEU A 286 -7.56 7.44 -23.81
CA LEU A 286 -8.68 7.01 -24.66
C LEU A 286 -10.03 7.25 -23.98
N VAL A 287 -10.16 6.92 -22.70
CA VAL A 287 -11.39 7.21 -21.93
C VAL A 287 -11.67 8.71 -21.88
N TYR A 288 -10.63 9.53 -21.67
CA TYR A 288 -10.75 10.98 -21.70
C TYR A 288 -11.23 11.51 -23.05
N LEU A 289 -10.70 11.00 -24.16
CA LEU A 289 -11.13 11.40 -25.50
C LEU A 289 -12.58 10.97 -25.80
N MET A 290 -13.02 9.82 -25.28
CA MET A 290 -14.39 9.33 -25.50
C MET A 290 -15.43 10.03 -24.62
N ARG A 291 -15.05 10.48 -23.41
CA ARG A 291 -15.93 11.12 -22.43
C ARG A 291 -15.25 12.28 -21.69
N PRO A 292 -14.98 13.41 -22.37
CA PRO A 292 -14.23 14.53 -21.79
C PRO A 292 -14.98 15.25 -20.65
N ASP A 293 -16.32 15.17 -20.67
CA ASP A 293 -17.20 15.84 -19.71
C ASP A 293 -17.54 14.96 -18.49
N ALA A 294 -17.04 13.73 -18.43
CA ALA A 294 -17.25 12.88 -17.26
C ALA A 294 -16.62 13.55 -16.03
N SER A 295 -17.44 13.79 -15.02
CA SER A 295 -17.07 14.48 -13.78
C SER A 295 -17.77 13.84 -12.59
N GLY A 296 -17.20 14.05 -11.40
CA GLY A 296 -17.67 13.43 -10.17
C GLY A 296 -16.86 12.19 -9.77
N ASP A 297 -17.24 11.61 -8.65
CA ASP A 297 -16.54 10.50 -8.00
C ASP A 297 -16.95 9.13 -8.59
N THR A 298 -17.02 9.07 -9.92
CA THR A 298 -17.23 7.83 -10.70
C THR A 298 -15.92 7.31 -11.28
N PHE A 299 -15.90 6.06 -11.74
CA PHE A 299 -14.67 5.45 -12.29
C PHE A 299 -14.13 6.22 -13.51
N ASP A 300 -15.01 6.62 -14.43
CA ASP A 300 -14.69 7.47 -15.57
C ASP A 300 -14.33 8.90 -15.16
N GLY A 301 -15.05 9.49 -14.20
CA GLY A 301 -14.74 10.82 -13.66
C GLY A 301 -13.35 10.92 -13.03
N ARG A 302 -12.92 9.90 -12.26
CA ARG A 302 -11.58 9.85 -11.65
C ARG A 302 -10.45 9.69 -12.69
N ILE A 303 -10.68 8.90 -13.73
CA ILE A 303 -9.73 8.78 -14.85
C ILE A 303 -9.59 10.12 -15.58
N VAL A 304 -10.72 10.76 -15.88
CA VAL A 304 -10.76 12.07 -16.55
C VAL A 304 -10.09 13.14 -15.69
N LEU A 305 -10.29 13.12 -14.37
CA LEU A 305 -9.61 14.05 -13.44
C LEU A 305 -8.09 13.92 -13.53
N THR A 306 -7.57 12.68 -13.52
CA THR A 306 -6.12 12.45 -13.65
C THR A 306 -5.61 12.89 -15.02
N MET A 307 -6.36 12.64 -16.11
CA MET A 307 -5.97 13.08 -17.46
C MET A 307 -6.01 14.60 -17.62
N LYS A 308 -7.02 15.28 -17.08
CA LYS A 308 -7.08 16.76 -17.03
C LYS A 308 -5.88 17.31 -16.28
N GLY A 309 -5.51 16.68 -15.16
CA GLY A 309 -4.29 17.00 -14.43
C GLY A 309 -3.04 16.89 -15.29
N PHE A 310 -2.89 15.83 -16.09
CA PHE A 310 -1.75 15.70 -17.00
C PHE A 310 -1.70 16.81 -18.06
N PHE A 311 -2.85 17.22 -18.60
CA PHE A 311 -2.92 18.30 -19.58
C PHE A 311 -2.73 19.70 -18.99
N SER A 312 -2.92 19.86 -17.69
CA SER A 312 -2.68 21.13 -16.98
C SER A 312 -1.27 21.25 -16.40
N LEU A 313 -0.44 20.20 -16.48
CA LEU A 313 0.92 20.25 -15.94
C LEU A 313 1.81 21.20 -16.73
N ASP A 314 2.27 22.25 -16.05
CA ASP A 314 3.31 23.15 -16.57
C ASP A 314 4.72 22.58 -16.32
N PHE A 315 5.71 23.12 -17.04
CA PHE A 315 7.12 22.72 -16.87
C PHE A 315 7.63 22.91 -15.43
N VAL A 316 7.08 23.91 -14.72
CA VAL A 316 7.39 24.21 -13.32
C VAL A 316 6.87 23.12 -12.39
N GLU A 317 5.67 22.61 -12.64
CA GLU A 317 5.05 21.51 -11.87
C GLU A 317 5.76 20.18 -12.13
N LEU A 318 6.23 19.93 -13.35
CA LEU A 318 7.05 18.75 -13.69
C LEU A 318 8.36 18.67 -12.89
N LEU A 319 8.86 19.82 -12.44
CA LEU A 319 10.06 19.95 -11.60
C LEU A 319 9.75 20.09 -10.10
N ALA A 320 8.49 19.89 -9.68
CA ALA A 320 8.07 19.95 -8.27
C ALA A 320 8.39 21.29 -7.57
N LEU A 321 8.23 22.40 -8.30
CA LEU A 321 8.47 23.76 -7.79
C LEU A 321 7.23 24.40 -7.14
N ASP A 322 6.07 23.73 -7.16
CA ASP A 322 4.85 24.15 -6.45
C ASP A 322 4.32 23.05 -5.51
N VAL A 323 5.02 22.87 -4.39
CA VAL A 323 4.68 21.86 -3.38
C VAL A 323 3.39 22.23 -2.59
N ARG A 324 2.93 23.47 -2.67
CA ARG A 324 1.79 23.97 -1.87
C ARG A 324 0.45 23.47 -2.37
N ASN A 325 0.35 23.16 -3.66
CA ASN A 325 -0.86 22.64 -4.28
C ASN A 325 -0.98 21.11 -4.26
N ILE A 326 -0.03 20.37 -3.66
CA ILE A 326 -0.04 18.89 -3.67
C ILE A 326 -1.32 18.31 -3.05
N ALA A 327 -1.88 18.95 -2.02
CA ALA A 327 -3.05 18.44 -1.31
C ALA A 327 -4.31 18.35 -2.19
N SER A 328 -4.45 19.22 -3.20
CA SER A 328 -5.59 19.18 -4.14
C SER A 328 -5.50 18.00 -5.11
N PHE A 329 -4.30 17.43 -5.29
CA PHE A 329 -4.03 16.29 -6.17
C PHE A 329 -3.96 14.94 -5.45
N ALA A 330 -4.34 14.87 -4.17
CA ALA A 330 -4.26 13.63 -3.37
C ALA A 330 -5.06 12.46 -3.99
N ASP A 331 -6.10 12.75 -4.76
CA ASP A 331 -6.93 11.77 -5.47
C ASP A 331 -6.35 11.32 -6.83
N SER A 332 -5.36 12.04 -7.37
CA SER A 332 -4.67 11.72 -8.63
C SER A 332 -3.23 11.30 -8.36
N GLY A 333 -3.00 10.00 -8.16
CA GLY A 333 -1.71 9.47 -7.72
C GLY A 333 -0.52 9.78 -8.65
N TYR A 334 -0.71 9.83 -9.96
CA TYR A 334 0.36 10.24 -10.89
C TYR A 334 0.79 11.69 -10.69
N ILE A 335 -0.17 12.60 -10.66
CA ILE A 335 0.07 14.05 -10.49
C ILE A 335 0.66 14.32 -9.11
N TYR A 336 0.18 13.62 -8.08
CA TYR A 336 0.77 13.66 -6.75
C TYR A 336 2.26 13.26 -6.76
N VAL A 337 2.64 12.15 -7.40
CA VAL A 337 4.05 11.73 -7.44
C VAL A 337 4.91 12.76 -8.17
N ILE A 338 4.42 13.33 -9.28
CA ILE A 338 5.16 14.36 -10.03
C ILE A 338 5.38 15.60 -9.16
N ASN A 339 4.32 16.16 -8.58
CA ASN A 339 4.40 17.39 -7.78
C ASN A 339 5.13 17.18 -6.44
N ALA A 340 5.08 15.98 -5.87
CA ALA A 340 5.74 15.67 -4.60
C ALA A 340 7.19 15.21 -4.76
N SER A 341 7.66 14.95 -5.98
CA SER A 341 9.04 14.52 -6.23
C SER A 341 9.64 15.20 -7.45
N THR A 342 9.33 14.71 -8.66
CA THR A 342 9.55 15.30 -9.99
C THR A 342 9.04 14.27 -11.02
N VAL A 343 9.05 14.63 -12.32
CA VAL A 343 8.92 13.64 -13.40
C VAL A 343 9.97 12.52 -13.31
N PHE A 344 11.19 12.83 -12.86
CA PHE A 344 12.25 11.83 -12.66
C PHE A 344 11.95 10.91 -11.48
N GLY A 345 11.29 11.44 -10.44
CA GLY A 345 10.72 10.63 -9.35
C GLY A 345 9.71 9.61 -9.85
N LEU A 346 8.77 10.04 -10.70
CA LEU A 346 7.82 9.12 -11.32
C LEU A 346 8.52 8.03 -12.15
N LEU A 347 9.51 8.40 -12.97
CA LEU A 347 10.27 7.45 -13.79
C LEU A 347 11.05 6.45 -12.92
N ALA A 348 11.73 6.93 -11.87
CA ALA A 348 12.46 6.07 -10.94
C ALA A 348 11.51 5.09 -10.23
N PHE A 349 10.35 5.56 -9.79
CA PHE A 349 9.33 4.72 -9.17
C PHE A 349 8.75 3.69 -10.16
N TRP A 350 8.45 4.11 -11.39
CA TRP A 350 7.99 3.22 -12.46
C TRP A 350 9.00 2.11 -12.76
N LEU A 351 10.27 2.46 -12.93
CA LEU A 351 11.35 1.51 -13.17
C LEU A 351 11.51 0.55 -11.98
N PHE A 352 11.46 1.07 -10.75
CA PHE A 352 11.53 0.25 -9.55
C PHE A 352 10.39 -0.77 -9.51
N VAL A 353 9.13 -0.33 -9.62
CA VAL A 353 7.97 -1.23 -9.59
C VAL A 353 8.01 -2.27 -10.71
N SER A 354 8.55 -1.91 -11.88
CA SER A 354 8.58 -2.79 -13.05
C SER A 354 9.72 -3.83 -13.01
N PHE A 355 10.90 -3.43 -12.55
CA PHE A 355 12.13 -4.25 -12.62
C PHE A 355 12.56 -4.83 -11.27
N TYR A 356 12.12 -4.28 -10.14
CA TYR A 356 12.48 -4.79 -8.83
C TYR A 356 11.89 -6.19 -8.53
N PRO A 357 10.62 -6.50 -8.84
CA PRO A 357 10.07 -7.81 -8.53
C PRO A 357 10.73 -8.93 -9.35
N ALA A 358 11.01 -10.05 -8.68
CA ALA A 358 11.50 -11.28 -9.30
C ALA A 358 10.62 -11.77 -10.46
N GLY A 359 11.20 -12.55 -11.38
CA GLY A 359 10.50 -13.00 -12.57
C GLY A 359 10.87 -14.38 -13.09
N GLN A 360 11.52 -15.19 -12.27
CA GLN A 360 12.02 -16.50 -12.66
C GLN A 360 10.90 -17.53 -12.58
N GLY A 361 10.20 -17.59 -11.43
CA GLY A 361 9.10 -18.53 -11.18
C GLY A 361 7.72 -18.00 -11.59
N ALA A 362 6.78 -18.93 -11.83
CA ALA A 362 5.39 -18.59 -12.14
C ALA A 362 4.71 -17.77 -11.03
N ALA A 363 4.98 -18.09 -9.76
CA ALA A 363 4.49 -17.37 -8.59
C ALA A 363 5.00 -15.93 -8.52
N GLN A 364 6.27 -15.71 -8.90
CA GLN A 364 6.90 -14.39 -8.92
C GLN A 364 6.41 -13.54 -10.08
N LYS A 365 6.28 -14.14 -11.28
CA LYS A 365 5.66 -13.45 -12.43
C LYS A 365 4.25 -12.98 -12.08
N ARG A 366 3.45 -13.85 -11.46
CA ARG A 366 2.11 -13.50 -10.95
C ARG A 366 2.16 -12.32 -9.99
N CYS A 367 3.06 -12.34 -9.01
CA CYS A 367 3.24 -11.23 -8.07
C CYS A 367 3.65 -9.93 -8.78
N ALA A 368 4.61 -10.00 -9.71
CA ALA A 368 5.17 -8.83 -10.39
C ALA A 368 4.15 -8.14 -11.30
N PHE A 369 3.43 -8.92 -12.13
CA PHE A 369 2.39 -8.38 -13.00
C PHE A 369 1.22 -7.82 -12.17
N ALA A 370 0.78 -8.53 -11.14
CA ALA A 370 -0.31 -8.06 -10.28
C ALA A 370 0.09 -6.80 -9.49
N LEU A 371 1.32 -6.72 -8.99
CA LEU A 371 1.87 -5.52 -8.33
C LEU A 371 1.87 -4.31 -9.27
N ALA A 372 2.42 -4.46 -10.47
CA ALA A 372 2.52 -3.37 -11.43
C ALA A 372 1.13 -2.86 -11.83
N ILE A 373 0.20 -3.76 -12.16
CA ILE A 373 -1.18 -3.38 -12.49
C ILE A 373 -1.84 -2.70 -11.29
N PHE A 374 -1.67 -3.25 -10.07
CA PHE A 374 -2.24 -2.68 -8.86
C PHE A 374 -1.77 -1.24 -8.60
N ILE A 375 -0.45 -1.01 -8.66
CA ILE A 375 0.13 0.30 -8.39
C ILE A 375 -0.30 1.30 -9.47
N PHE A 376 -0.11 0.96 -10.75
CA PHE A 376 -0.35 1.90 -11.84
C PHE A 376 -1.83 2.19 -12.08
N LEU A 377 -2.72 1.23 -11.83
CA LEU A 377 -4.17 1.46 -11.88
C LEU A 377 -4.62 2.31 -10.69
N ASN A 378 -4.08 2.07 -9.48
CA ASN A 378 -4.41 2.90 -8.34
C ASN A 378 -3.86 4.33 -8.45
N MET A 379 -2.69 4.52 -9.06
CA MET A 379 -2.19 5.87 -9.32
C MET A 379 -3.11 6.67 -10.27
N MET A 380 -3.92 6.00 -11.09
CA MET A 380 -4.92 6.63 -11.96
C MET A 380 -6.25 6.95 -11.25
N ILE A 381 -6.62 6.20 -10.21
CA ILE A 381 -8.00 6.19 -9.69
C ILE A 381 -8.06 6.29 -8.16
N GLY A 382 -7.18 5.57 -7.47
CA GLY A 382 -7.18 5.38 -6.02
C GLY A 382 -6.33 6.38 -5.22
N GLY A 383 -5.69 7.35 -5.89
CA GLY A 383 -4.89 8.40 -5.25
C GLY A 383 -3.67 7.86 -4.49
N THR A 384 -3.34 8.52 -3.38
CA THR A 384 -2.13 8.25 -2.58
C THR A 384 -2.23 7.08 -1.60
N ALA A 385 -3.39 6.43 -1.49
CA ALA A 385 -3.63 5.38 -0.50
C ALA A 385 -2.68 4.17 -0.62
N ILE A 386 -2.13 3.91 -1.81
CA ILE A 386 -1.14 2.85 -2.03
C ILE A 386 0.20 3.11 -1.32
N PHE A 387 0.49 4.37 -0.99
CA PHE A 387 1.71 4.79 -0.30
C PHE A 387 1.55 4.79 1.22
N SER A 388 0.32 4.70 1.73
CA SER A 388 0.08 4.63 3.17
C SER A 388 0.70 3.37 3.77
N ILE A 389 1.33 3.50 4.93
CA ILE A 389 1.95 2.40 5.67
C ILE A 389 0.98 1.21 5.85
N LYS A 390 -0.31 1.49 6.00
CA LYS A 390 -1.38 0.49 6.21
C LYS A 390 -1.49 -0.54 5.07
N VAL A 391 -1.27 -0.09 3.83
CA VAL A 391 -1.38 -0.91 2.61
C VAL A 391 0.02 -1.32 2.14
N ALA A 392 0.93 -0.34 2.09
CA ALA A 392 2.30 -0.52 1.61
C ALA A 392 3.07 -1.55 2.44
N ALA A 393 2.88 -1.60 3.76
CA ALA A 393 3.61 -2.53 4.61
C ALA A 393 3.41 -4.00 4.20
N LEU A 394 2.17 -4.42 3.99
CA LEU A 394 1.87 -5.80 3.58
C LEU A 394 2.28 -6.10 2.15
N LEU A 395 2.02 -5.15 1.24
CA LEU A 395 2.33 -5.29 -0.17
C LEU A 395 3.84 -5.47 -0.39
N TRP A 396 4.64 -4.57 0.16
CA TRP A 396 6.08 -4.58 -0.06
C TRP A 396 6.78 -5.67 0.75
N LEU A 397 6.24 -6.07 1.91
CA LEU A 397 6.70 -7.28 2.62
C LEU A 397 6.55 -8.53 1.73
N LEU A 398 5.42 -8.69 1.02
CA LEU A 398 5.22 -9.78 0.09
C LEU A 398 6.21 -9.72 -1.08
N VAL A 399 6.37 -8.55 -1.71
CA VAL A 399 7.29 -8.37 -2.85
C VAL A 399 8.73 -8.69 -2.46
N GLY A 400 9.17 -8.19 -1.30
CA GLY A 400 10.48 -8.49 -0.73
C GLY A 400 10.69 -9.99 -0.52
N ARG A 401 9.69 -10.69 0.03
CA ARG A 401 9.79 -12.14 0.24
C ARG A 401 9.86 -12.92 -1.08
N MET A 402 9.10 -12.50 -2.08
CA MET A 402 9.07 -13.14 -3.40
C MET A 402 10.40 -12.95 -4.14
N ARG A 403 11.10 -11.85 -3.88
CA ARG A 403 12.45 -11.59 -4.40
C ARG A 403 13.50 -12.46 -3.71
N ALA A 404 13.53 -12.52 -2.38
CA ALA A 404 14.48 -13.36 -1.64
C ALA A 404 14.31 -14.87 -1.92
N ALA A 405 13.12 -15.31 -2.34
CA ALA A 405 12.89 -16.70 -2.77
C ALA A 405 13.75 -17.12 -3.97
N ASP A 406 14.29 -16.18 -4.76
CA ASP A 406 15.24 -16.47 -5.86
C ASP A 406 16.65 -16.81 -5.36
N ALA A 407 17.00 -16.42 -4.13
CA ALA A 407 18.36 -16.52 -3.60
C ALA A 407 18.63 -17.81 -2.82
N GLU A 408 17.59 -18.58 -2.49
CA GLU A 408 17.73 -19.94 -1.94
C GLU A 408 17.89 -20.90 -3.14
N PRO A 409 19.08 -21.47 -3.39
CA PRO A 409 19.23 -22.49 -4.42
C PRO A 409 18.37 -23.69 -4.04
N HIS A 410 17.60 -24.19 -5.00
CA HIS A 410 16.91 -25.46 -4.90
C HIS A 410 17.88 -26.63 -4.70
#